data_AF-A0A8S3YMG1-F1
#
_entry.id   AF-A0A8S3YMG1-F1
#
_cell.length_a   1.000
_cell.length_b   1.000
_cell.length_c   1.000
_cell.angle_alpha   90.00
_cell.angle_beta   90.00
_cell.angle_gamma   90.00
#
_symmetry.space_group_name_H-M   'P 1'
#
loop_
_entity.id
_entity.type
_entity.pdbx_description
1 polymer ?
#
loop_
_entity_poly.entity_id
_entity_poly.type
_entity_poly.pdbx_seq_one_letter_code
_entity_poly.pdbx_strand_id
1 'polypeptide(L)'
;CEQGWFGENCTTTCPRICPHNLCDNITGKCLSCVGNRMGSKCEDCPVGYYGALCDIPCTAFCWNRSCDKVDGVCHSCVDGYRGEYCNI
;
A
#
# COMPACT_ATOMS: atom_id res chain seq x y z
N CYS A 1 -1.50 25.93 6.43
CA CYS A 1 -0.25 25.80 5.65
C CYS A 1 -0.54 25.89 4.18
N GLU A 2 0.41 26.39 3.38
CA GLU A 2 0.32 26.33 1.92
C GLU A 2 0.34 24.89 1.42
N GLN A 3 -0.09 24.67 0.17
CA GLN A 3 -0.05 23.35 -0.44
C GLN A 3 1.37 22.78 -0.39
N GLY A 4 1.50 21.54 0.10
CA GLY A 4 2.80 20.89 0.26
C GLY A 4 3.49 21.14 1.60
N TRP A 5 2.84 21.79 2.57
CA TRP A 5 3.38 22.03 3.92
C TRP A 5 2.39 21.61 5.01
N PHE A 6 2.91 21.18 6.17
CA PHE A 6 2.13 20.78 7.34
C PHE A 6 2.82 21.12 8.67
N GLY A 7 2.04 21.03 9.76
CA GLY A 7 2.47 21.23 11.14
C GLY A 7 2.13 22.60 11.70
N GLU A 8 2.33 22.78 13.01
CA GLU A 8 1.90 23.97 13.78
C GLU A 8 2.42 25.29 13.21
N ASN A 9 3.64 25.29 12.66
CA ASN A 9 4.26 26.46 12.04
C ASN A 9 4.42 26.33 10.51
N CYS A 10 3.83 25.30 9.90
CA CYS A 10 3.94 25.05 8.45
C CYS A 10 5.38 24.95 7.93
N THR A 11 6.31 24.47 8.77
CA THR A 11 7.75 24.36 8.45
C THR A 11 8.13 22.99 7.91
N THR A 12 7.22 22.02 7.92
CA THR A 12 7.49 20.67 7.43
C THR A 12 6.84 20.48 6.07
N THR A 13 7.60 20.02 5.08
CA THR A 13 7.06 19.70 3.76
C THR A 13 6.33 18.37 3.77
N CYS A 14 5.21 18.27 3.05
CA CYS A 14 4.50 17.02 2.83
C CYS A 14 5.44 15.95 2.23
N PRO A 15 5.28 14.67 2.61
CA PRO A 15 6.06 13.58 2.04
C PRO A 15 5.97 13.56 0.51
N ARG A 16 7.12 13.44 -0.17
CA ARG A 16 7.18 13.38 -1.65
C ARG A 16 6.48 12.17 -2.27
N ILE A 17 6.24 11.16 -1.44
CA ILE A 17 5.50 9.96 -1.79
C ILE A 17 3.99 10.22 -1.90
N CYS A 18 3.48 11.29 -1.26
CA CYS A 18 2.09 11.68 -1.42
C CYS A 18 1.86 12.16 -2.87
N PRO A 19 0.75 11.75 -3.51
CA PRO A 19 0.34 12.27 -4.81
C PRO A 19 0.30 13.80 -4.79
N HIS A 20 0.92 14.43 -5.79
CA HIS A 20 1.02 15.88 -5.91
C HIS A 20 1.66 16.59 -4.69
N ASN A 21 2.39 15.87 -3.84
CA ASN A 21 2.89 16.34 -2.54
C ASN A 21 1.76 16.88 -1.64
N LEU A 22 0.56 16.31 -1.73
CA LEU A 22 -0.58 16.76 -0.94
C LEU A 22 -0.77 15.93 0.32
N CYS A 23 -0.78 16.61 1.46
CA CYS A 23 -1.02 16.03 2.76
C CYS A 23 -1.91 16.93 3.61
N ASP A 24 -2.51 16.35 4.64
CA ASP A 24 -3.26 17.05 5.68
C ASP A 24 -2.35 18.08 6.39
N ASN A 25 -2.81 19.32 6.44
CA ASN A 25 -1.99 20.45 6.89
C ASN A 25 -1.71 20.45 8.41
N ILE A 26 -2.41 19.63 9.19
CA ILE A 26 -2.20 19.46 10.64
C ILE A 26 -1.32 18.24 10.90
N THR A 27 -1.72 17.09 10.38
CA THR A 27 -1.13 15.78 10.71
C THR A 27 0.01 15.36 9.78
N GLY A 28 0.12 15.96 8.60
CA GLY A 28 1.08 15.56 7.57
C GLY A 28 0.73 14.26 6.83
N LYS A 29 -0.49 13.73 7.05
CA LYS A 29 -0.97 12.50 6.42
C LYS A 29 -1.27 12.73 4.94
N CYS A 30 -0.80 11.86 4.05
CA CYS A 30 -1.15 11.96 2.63
C CYS A 30 -2.68 11.91 2.43
N LEU A 31 -3.21 12.79 1.58
CA LEU A 31 -4.67 12.84 1.30
C LEU A 31 -5.15 11.64 0.50
N SER A 32 -4.27 11.08 -0.33
CA SER A 32 -4.49 9.83 -1.08
C SER A 32 -3.14 9.12 -1.26
N CYS A 33 -3.18 7.84 -1.64
CA CYS A 33 -2.01 7.06 -2.00
C CYS A 33 -2.23 6.41 -3.37
N VAL A 34 -1.13 6.18 -4.09
CA VAL A 34 -1.14 5.54 -5.42
C VAL A 34 -0.12 4.41 -5.47
N GLY A 35 -0.33 3.43 -6.34
CA GLY A 35 0.64 2.38 -6.62
C GLY A 35 0.79 1.35 -5.50
N ASN A 36 -0.31 0.79 -5.00
CA ASN A 36 -0.33 -0.27 -3.97
C ASN A 36 0.36 0.16 -2.67
N ARG A 37 0.05 1.38 -2.26
CA ARG A 37 0.55 2.02 -1.04
C ARG A 37 -0.64 2.40 -0.18
N MET A 38 -0.52 2.25 1.13
CA MET A 38 -1.54 2.67 2.09
C MET A 38 -0.91 3.33 3.32
N GLY A 39 -1.74 3.65 4.32
CA GLY A 39 -1.27 4.26 5.56
C GLY A 39 -1.11 5.77 5.47
N SER A 40 -0.57 6.37 6.52
CA SER A 40 -0.52 7.84 6.63
C SER A 40 0.56 8.47 5.76
N LYS A 41 1.56 7.68 5.38
CA LYS A 41 2.72 8.11 4.60
C LYS A 41 2.85 7.37 3.27
N CYS A 42 1.77 6.75 2.79
CA CYS A 42 1.81 5.89 1.59
C CYS A 42 2.95 4.86 1.65
N GLU A 43 2.96 4.13 2.75
CA GLU A 43 3.84 2.97 2.98
C GLU A 43 3.47 1.86 2.01
N ASP A 44 4.43 0.98 1.71
CA ASP A 44 4.17 -0.15 0.82
C ASP A 44 3.10 -1.08 1.41
N CYS A 45 2.28 -1.67 0.54
CA CYS A 45 1.28 -2.67 0.89
C CYS A 45 1.84 -3.70 1.89
N PRO A 46 1.14 -3.99 3.00
CA PRO A 46 1.56 -5.03 3.93
C PRO A 46 1.61 -6.39 3.22
N VAL A 47 2.54 -7.24 3.65
CA VAL A 47 2.63 -8.62 3.14
C VAL A 47 1.30 -9.33 3.46
N GLY A 48 0.77 -10.05 2.46
CA GLY A 48 -0.52 -10.70 2.57
C GLY A 48 -1.70 -9.89 2.04
N TYR A 49 -1.46 -8.70 1.49
CA TYR A 49 -2.48 -7.89 0.85
C TYR A 49 -2.01 -7.36 -0.51
N TYR A 50 -2.98 -7.17 -1.41
CA TYR A 50 -2.79 -6.63 -2.74
C TYR A 50 -3.94 -5.69 -3.13
N GLY A 51 -3.81 -5.08 -4.31
CA GLY A 51 -4.76 -4.14 -4.85
C GLY A 51 -4.40 -2.68 -4.53
N ALA A 52 -5.06 -1.75 -5.23
CA ALA A 52 -4.73 -0.33 -5.17
C ALA A 52 -4.82 0.27 -3.76
N LEU A 53 -5.69 -0.29 -2.90
CA LEU A 53 -5.91 0.13 -1.52
C LEU A 53 -5.31 -0.84 -0.49
N CYS A 54 -4.62 -1.89 -0.91
CA CYS A 54 -4.05 -2.90 -0.01
C CYS A 54 -5.09 -3.57 0.91
N ASP A 55 -6.30 -3.74 0.41
CA ASP A 55 -7.47 -4.23 1.12
C ASP A 55 -7.90 -5.64 0.68
N ILE A 56 -7.28 -6.18 -0.37
CA ILE A 56 -7.58 -7.52 -0.87
C ILE A 56 -6.56 -8.50 -0.29
N PRO A 57 -6.97 -9.50 0.52
CA PRO A 57 -6.03 -10.45 1.11
C PRO A 57 -5.53 -11.46 0.06
N CYS A 58 -4.23 -11.76 0.11
CA CYS A 58 -3.66 -12.90 -0.61
C CYS A 58 -4.34 -14.21 -0.16
N THR A 59 -4.39 -15.20 -1.05
CA THR A 59 -4.96 -16.50 -0.69
C THR A 59 -4.12 -17.16 0.41
N ALA A 60 -4.76 -17.95 1.27
CA ALA A 60 -4.07 -18.70 2.31
C ALA A 60 -3.15 -19.80 1.75
N PHE A 61 -3.27 -20.09 0.45
CA PHE A 61 -2.56 -21.14 -0.26
C PHE A 61 -1.35 -20.62 -1.03
N CYS A 62 -1.18 -19.30 -1.12
CA CYS A 62 0.12 -18.74 -1.47
C CYS A 62 1.14 -19.10 -0.38
N TRP A 63 2.37 -19.43 -0.77
CA TRP A 63 3.45 -19.66 0.18
C TRP A 63 3.68 -18.44 1.07
N ASN A 64 3.76 -18.66 2.38
CA ASN A 64 3.87 -17.61 3.41
C ASN A 64 2.77 -16.52 3.32
N ARG A 65 1.63 -16.84 2.69
CA ARG A 65 0.54 -15.89 2.37
C ARG A 65 1.05 -14.67 1.59
N SER A 66 2.10 -14.81 0.80
CA SER A 66 2.69 -13.73 0.02
C SER A 66 2.22 -13.80 -1.43
N CYS A 67 1.75 -12.68 -1.96
CA CYS A 67 1.37 -12.52 -3.36
C CYS A 67 1.84 -11.17 -3.89
N ASP A 68 1.85 -11.01 -5.21
CA ASP A 68 2.14 -9.75 -5.86
C ASP A 68 1.14 -8.67 -5.40
N LYS A 69 1.67 -7.50 -5.05
CA LYS A 69 0.89 -6.42 -4.43
C LYS A 69 -0.05 -5.73 -5.42
N VAL A 70 0.14 -5.91 -6.72
CA VAL A 70 -0.66 -5.31 -7.79
C VAL A 70 -1.85 -6.21 -8.12
N ASP A 71 -1.58 -7.45 -8.51
CA ASP A 71 -2.57 -8.34 -9.13
C ASP A 71 -2.93 -9.57 -8.29
N GLY A 72 -2.23 -9.79 -7.16
CA GLY A 72 -2.51 -10.87 -6.23
C GLY A 72 -1.93 -12.23 -6.63
N VAL A 73 -1.07 -12.31 -7.65
CA VAL A 73 -0.46 -13.56 -8.11
C VAL A 73 0.51 -14.10 -7.06
N CYS A 74 0.38 -15.37 -6.69
CA CYS A 74 1.29 -16.02 -5.76
C CYS A 74 2.64 -16.33 -6.44
N HIS A 75 3.76 -16.06 -5.78
CA HIS A 75 5.08 -16.47 -6.28
C HIS A 75 5.28 -17.99 -6.27
N SER A 76 4.68 -18.66 -5.28
CA SER A 76 4.65 -20.11 -5.15
C SER A 76 3.44 -20.53 -4.32
N CYS A 77 3.01 -21.77 -4.53
CA CYS A 77 1.90 -22.37 -3.79
C CYS A 77 2.40 -23.28 -2.67
N VAL A 78 1.59 -23.41 -1.62
CA VAL A 78 1.75 -24.50 -0.65
C VAL A 78 1.46 -25.85 -1.31
N ASP A 79 2.05 -26.93 -0.79
CA ASP A 79 1.92 -28.26 -1.35
C ASP A 79 0.44 -28.67 -1.50
N GLY A 80 0.10 -29.16 -2.70
CA GLY A 80 -1.27 -29.56 -3.05
C GLY A 80 -2.10 -28.50 -3.78
N TYR A 81 -1.61 -27.26 -3.88
CA TYR A 81 -2.26 -26.18 -4.63
C TYR A 81 -1.44 -25.74 -5.85
N ARG A 82 -2.13 -25.26 -6.88
CA ARG A 82 -1.59 -24.86 -8.18
C ARG A 82 -2.37 -23.68 -8.77
N GLY A 83 -1.87 -23.18 -9.91
CA GLY A 83 -2.39 -21.99 -10.58
C GLY A 83 -1.74 -20.70 -10.05
N GLU A 84 -1.93 -19.60 -10.79
CA GLU A 84 -1.32 -18.29 -10.45
C GLU A 84 -1.78 -17.75 -9.09
N TYR A 85 -2.98 -18.12 -8.65
CA TYR A 85 -3.57 -17.71 -7.38
C TYR A 85 -3.61 -18.84 -6.33
N CYS A 86 -2.98 -19.98 -6.62
CA CYS A 86 -2.97 -21.18 -5.75
C CYS A 86 -4.38 -21.63 -5.32
N ASN A 87 -5.33 -21.62 -6.26
CA ASN A 87 -6.74 -21.91 -6.02
C ASN A 87 -7.24 -23.17 -6.75
N ILE A 88 -6.33 -23.96 -7.32
CA ILE A 88 -6.58 -25.23 -8.02
C ILE A 88 -5.87 -26.36 -7.28
#